data_AF-A0AAP5BJU3-F1
#
_entry.id   AF-A0AAP5BJU3-F1
#
_cell.length_a   1.000
_cell.length_b   1.000
_cell.length_c   1.000
_cell.angle_alpha   90.00
_cell.angle_beta   90.00
_cell.angle_gamma   90.00
#
_symmetry.space_group_name_H-M   'P 1'
#
loop_
_entity.id
_entity.type
_entity.pdbx_description
1 polymer ?
#
loop_
_entity_poly.entity_id
_entity_poly.type
_entity_poly.pdbx_seq_one_letter_code
_entity_poly.pdbx_strand_id
1 'polypeptide(L)'
;MSTTPMHDRPLAAHGLTSYRLKDRYGWIMIGARNHEEAMSEAARSTDAPRPEALQVWDGLKYIDVEWNSHQLLHVNSTGEIAA
;
A
#
# COMPACT_ATOMS: atom_id res chain seq x y z
N MET A 1 8.85 12.88 27.29
CA MET A 1 8.86 12.81 25.81
C MET A 1 8.17 11.52 25.42
N SER A 2 7.06 11.57 24.67
CA SER A 2 6.47 10.33 24.13
C SER A 2 7.43 9.79 23.08
N THR A 3 8.04 8.62 23.34
CA THR A 3 9.02 7.99 22.44
C THR A 3 8.31 7.06 21.47
N THR A 4 7.49 7.62 20.59
CA THR A 4 6.94 6.85 19.47
C THR A 4 8.10 6.42 18.57
N PRO A 5 8.28 5.11 18.30
CA PRO A 5 9.29 4.62 17.37
C PRO A 5 9.19 5.34 16.03
N MET A 6 10.32 5.61 15.36
CA MET A 6 10.31 6.37 14.10
C MET A 6 9.43 5.73 13.02
N HIS A 7 9.38 4.41 12.95
CA HIS A 7 8.57 3.66 11.99
C HIS A 7 7.07 3.61 12.31
N ASP A 8 6.65 4.17 13.45
CA ASP A 8 5.24 4.36 13.83
C ASP A 8 4.74 5.79 13.54
N ARG A 9 5.51 6.59 12.80
CA ARG A 9 5.15 7.94 12.37
C ARG A 9 4.81 7.96 10.87
N PRO A 10 3.94 8.88 10.40
CA PRO A 10 3.71 9.06 8.97
C PRO A 10 4.93 9.73 8.34
N LEU A 11 5.75 8.95 7.62
CA LEU A 11 7.03 9.42 7.06
C LEU A 11 6.96 9.74 5.55
N ALA A 12 5.77 9.73 4.95
CA ALA A 12 5.62 10.10 3.55
C ALA A 12 5.82 11.61 3.33
N ALA A 13 6.34 11.97 2.15
CA ALA A 13 6.39 13.36 1.71
C ALA A 13 4.96 13.93 1.56
N HIS A 14 4.84 15.25 1.68
CA HIS A 14 3.56 15.95 1.57
C HIS A 14 2.85 15.62 0.23
N GLY A 15 1.54 15.31 0.31
CA GLY A 15 0.72 14.93 -0.85
C GLY A 15 0.72 13.44 -1.16
N LEU A 16 1.46 12.62 -0.41
CA LEU A 16 1.43 11.16 -0.50
C LEU A 16 0.86 10.55 0.79
N THR A 17 0.27 9.37 0.64
CA THR A 17 -0.16 8.55 1.77
C THR A 17 1.03 7.76 2.29
N SER A 18 1.18 7.68 3.61
CA SER A 18 2.25 6.88 4.21
C SER A 18 1.83 5.43 4.35
N TYR A 19 2.63 4.56 3.76
CA TYR A 19 2.54 3.11 3.87
C TYR A 19 3.78 2.56 4.54
N ARG A 20 3.67 1.34 5.05
CA ARG A 20 4.82 0.52 5.39
C ARG A 20 4.56 -0.94 5.05
N LEU A 21 5.60 -1.65 4.64
CA LEU A 21 5.54 -3.09 4.40
C LEU A 21 6.40 -3.82 5.44
N LYS A 22 5.85 -4.85 6.10
CA LYS A 22 6.65 -5.71 6.98
C LYS A 22 7.48 -6.69 6.16
N ASP A 23 8.80 -6.55 6.25
CA ASP A 23 9.75 -7.52 5.70
C ASP A 23 10.56 -8.22 6.81
N ARG A 24 11.39 -9.21 6.44
CA ARG A 24 12.23 -10.02 7.32
C ARG A 24 13.09 -9.17 8.27
N TYR A 25 13.64 -8.06 7.77
CA TYR A 25 14.61 -7.24 8.51
C TYR A 25 13.99 -5.98 9.13
N GLY A 26 12.69 -5.74 8.96
CA GLY A 26 12.07 -4.53 9.50
C GLY A 26 10.90 -4.03 8.68
N TRP A 27 10.81 -2.70 8.58
CA TRP A 27 9.77 -2.00 7.86
C TRP A 27 10.37 -1.28 6.66
N ILE A 28 9.76 -1.48 5.49
CA ILE A 28 10.03 -0.65 4.31
C ILE A 28 9.04 0.51 4.38
N MET A 29 9.53 1.74 4.57
CA MET A 29 8.69 2.94 4.65
C MET A 29 8.42 3.47 3.24
N ILE A 30 7.15 3.70 2.90
CA ILE A 30 6.71 3.97 1.53
C ILE A 30 5.79 5.19 1.52
N GLY A 31 6.00 6.09 0.56
CA GLY A 31 5.05 7.16 0.23
C GLY A 31 4.44 6.87 -1.13
N ALA A 32 3.13 6.71 -1.21
CA ALA A 32 2.43 6.38 -2.46
C ALA A 32 1.04 7.02 -2.50
N ARG A 33 0.43 7.09 -3.69
CA ARG A 33 -0.91 7.64 -3.91
C ARG A 33 -2.00 6.60 -3.63
N ASN A 34 -1.69 5.32 -3.78
CA ASN A 34 -2.61 4.21 -3.56
C ASN A 34 -1.85 2.91 -3.20
N HIS A 35 -2.61 1.83 -2.98
CA HIS A 35 -2.08 0.56 -2.47
C HIS A 35 -1.22 -0.18 -3.51
N GLU A 36 -1.62 -0.12 -4.78
CA GLU A 36 -0.90 -0.74 -5.90
C GLU A 36 0.47 -0.08 -6.14
N GLU A 37 0.52 1.25 -6.11
CA GLU A 37 1.77 2.01 -6.20
C GLU A 37 2.65 1.72 -4.98
N ALA A 38 2.07 1.61 -3.77
CA ALA A 38 2.84 1.24 -2.59
C ALA A 38 3.51 -0.14 -2.73
N MET A 39 2.80 -1.14 -3.26
CA MET A 39 3.38 -2.47 -3.54
C MET A 39 4.45 -2.42 -4.63
N SER A 40 4.27 -1.59 -5.65
CA SER A 40 5.26 -1.38 -6.71
C SER A 40 6.56 -0.79 -6.15
N GLU A 41 6.45 0.20 -5.25
CA GLU A 41 7.61 0.79 -4.57
C GLU A 41 8.26 -0.19 -3.58
N ALA A 42 7.48 -1.03 -2.90
CA ALA A 42 8.02 -2.10 -2.06
C ALA A 42 8.86 -3.10 -2.86
N ALA A 43 8.39 -3.47 -4.07
CA ALA A 43 9.10 -4.41 -4.96
C ALA A 43 10.48 -3.92 -5.41
N ARG A 44 10.76 -2.60 -5.32
CA ARG A 44 12.11 -2.05 -5.57
C ARG A 44 13.08 -2.33 -4.42
N SER A 45 12.56 -2.65 -3.23
CA SER A 45 13.33 -2.81 -1.99
C SER A 45 13.39 -4.25 -1.49
N THR A 46 12.51 -5.13 -1.97
CA THR A 46 12.46 -6.55 -1.58
C THR A 46 11.96 -7.42 -2.75
N ASP A 47 12.48 -8.64 -2.86
CA ASP A 47 12.20 -9.55 -3.98
C ASP A 47 10.78 -10.18 -3.92
N ALA A 48 10.14 -10.17 -2.74
CA ALA A 48 8.86 -10.83 -2.52
C ALA A 48 7.93 -10.01 -1.60
N PRO A 49 7.46 -8.83 -2.04
CA PRO A 49 6.56 -8.02 -1.25
C PRO A 49 5.20 -8.72 -1.10
N ARG A 50 4.72 -8.87 0.13
CA ARG A 50 3.45 -9.57 0.42
C ARG A 50 2.32 -8.57 0.65
N PRO A 51 1.23 -8.57 -0.15
CA PRO A 51 0.10 -7.66 0.04
C PRO A 51 -0.47 -7.66 1.46
N GLU A 52 -0.67 -8.84 2.06
CA GLU A 52 -1.13 -8.99 3.45
C GLU A 52 -0.19 -8.40 4.53
N ALA A 53 1.03 -8.02 4.20
CA ALA A 53 1.96 -7.36 5.11
C ALA A 53 1.97 -5.82 4.97
N LEU A 54 1.14 -5.26 4.06
CA LEU A 54 1.07 -3.84 3.80
C LEU A 54 0.17 -3.15 4.82
N GLN A 55 0.66 -2.04 5.36
CA GLN A 55 -0.10 -1.18 6.26
C GLN A 55 -0.14 0.24 5.72
N VAL A 56 -1.26 0.94 5.97
CA VAL A 56 -1.50 2.33 5.60
C VAL A 56 -1.72 3.19 6.82
N TRP A 57 -1.26 4.43 6.79
CA TRP A 57 -1.51 5.41 7.84
C TRP A 57 -2.95 5.93 7.77
N ASP A 58 -3.74 5.74 8.83
CA ASP A 58 -5.14 6.17 8.92
C ASP A 58 -5.34 7.60 9.47
N GLY A 59 -4.25 8.28 9.82
CA GLY A 59 -4.26 9.58 10.51
C GLY A 59 -3.80 9.48 11.97
N LEU A 60 -3.91 8.31 12.59
CA LEU A 60 -3.55 8.04 13.98
C LEU A 60 -2.48 6.95 14.12
N LYS A 61 -2.54 5.91 13.30
CA LYS A 61 -1.64 4.76 13.31
C LYS A 61 -1.60 4.07 11.94
N TYR A 62 -0.69 3.12 11.82
CA TYR A 62 -0.72 2.17 10.70
C TYR A 62 -1.77 1.08 10.96
N ILE A 63 -2.61 0.83 9.96
CA ILE A 63 -3.60 -0.25 9.93
C ILE A 63 -3.34 -1.17 8.73
N ASP A 64 -3.72 -2.43 8.85
CA ASP A 64 -3.58 -3.40 7.75
C ASP A 64 -4.43 -2.98 6.55
N VAL A 65 -3.88 -3.13 5.35
CA VAL A 65 -4.60 -2.86 4.12
C VAL A 65 -5.51 -4.03 3.78
N GLU A 66 -6.80 -3.74 3.58
CA GLU A 66 -7.77 -4.73 3.08
C GLU A 66 -7.71 -4.81 1.55
N TRP A 67 -7.30 -5.96 1.04
CA TRP A 67 -7.30 -6.25 -0.40
C TRP A 67 -8.62 -6.92 -0.76
N ASN A 68 -9.60 -6.14 -1.21
CA ASN A 68 -10.84 -6.70 -1.73
C ASN A 68 -10.57 -7.45 -3.04
N SER A 69 -10.60 -8.78 -2.98
CA SER A 69 -10.37 -9.70 -4.11
C SER A 69 -11.43 -9.62 -5.23
N HIS A 70 -12.39 -8.69 -5.15
CA HIS A 70 -13.49 -8.52 -6.10
C HIS A 70 -13.28 -7.44 -7.17
N GLN A 71 -12.12 -6.75 -7.22
CA GLN A 71 -11.87 -5.70 -8.22
C GLN A 71 -11.04 -6.15 -9.44
N LEU A 72 -11.04 -7.45 -9.76
CA LEU A 72 -10.46 -8.01 -11.00
C LEU A 72 -11.48 -8.23 -12.13
N LEU A 73 -12.67 -7.63 -12.06
CA LEU A 73 -13.65 -7.66 -13.16
C LEU A 73 -14.04 -6.23 -13.56
N HIS A 74 -13.20 -5.58 -14.36
CA HIS A 74 -13.68 -4.55 -15.28
C HIS A 74 -12.71 -4.28 -16.44
N VAL A 75 -12.94 -4.96 -17.58
CA VAL A 75 -12.97 -4.43 -18.97
C VAL A 75 -13.74 -5.51 -19.78
N ASN A 76 -14.80 -5.27 -20.56
CA ASN A 76 -14.95 -4.28 -21.62
C ASN A 76 -16.38 -3.73 -21.71
N SER A 77 -16.47 -2.40 -21.75
CA SER A 77 -17.57 -1.64 -22.32
C SER A 77 -17.43 -1.59 -23.85
N THR A 78 -18.03 -2.55 -24.56
CA THR A 78 -18.53 -2.30 -25.92
C THR A 78 -19.77 -3.17 -26.13
N GLY A 79 -20.93 -2.58 -25.86
CA GLY A 79 -22.19 -3.13 -26.33
C GLY A 79 -22.28 -2.91 -27.83
N GLU A 80 -22.03 -3.95 -28.61
CA GLU A 80 -22.59 -4.18 -29.95
C GLU A 80 -22.12 -5.54 -30.47
N ILE A 81 -23.07 -6.41 -30.80
CA ILE A 81 -22.90 -7.38 -31.90
C ILE A 81 -24.27 -7.55 -32.55
N ALA A 82 -24.35 -7.04 -33.78
CA ALA A 82 -25.42 -7.30 -34.71
C ALA A 82 -25.31 -8.72 -35.29
N ALA A 83 -26.44 -9.42 -35.37
CA ALA A 83 -26.96 -10.14 -36.54
C ALA A 83 -28.30 -10.78 -36.16
#